data_AF-A0A821LU06-F1
#
_entry.id   AF-A0A821LU06-F1
#
_cell.length_a   1.000
_cell.length_b   1.000
_cell.length_c   1.000
_cell.angle_alpha   90.00
_cell.angle_beta   90.00
_cell.angle_gamma   90.00
#
_symmetry.space_group_name_H-M   'P 1'
#
loop_
_entity.id
_entity.type
_entity.pdbx_description
1 polymer ?
#
loop_
_entity_poly.entity_id
_entity_poly.type
_entity_poly.pdbx_seq_one_letter_code
_entity_poly.pdbx_strand_id
1 'polypeptide(L)' 'FISRNEFSDIVRLLLYDKNGTDDVNEAYIEELSSAMDLDRNGRIDVNEFLGKI' A
#
# COMPACT_ATOMS: atom_id res chain seq x y z
N PHE A 1 12.47 -6.70 0.75
CA PHE A 1 11.44 -6.17 -0.16
C PHE A 1 10.17 -6.98 0.05
N ILE A 2 9.02 -6.34 -0.14
CA ILE A 2 7.71 -6.99 -0.30
C ILE A 2 7.17 -6.61 -1.67
N SER A 3 6.35 -7.43 -2.29
CA SER A 3 5.66 -7.00 -3.52
C SER A 3 4.61 -5.94 -3.19
N ARG A 4 4.28 -5.10 -4.18
CA ARG A 4 3.19 -4.12 -4.05
C ARG A 4 1.86 -4.78 -3.70
N ASN A 5 1.61 -5.99 -4.22
CA ASN A 5 0.40 -6.76 -3.91
C ASN A 5 0.37 -7.24 -2.45
N GLU A 6 1.49 -7.77 -1.94
CA GLU A 6 1.59 -8.16 -0.53
C GLU A 6 1.40 -6.96 0.41
N PHE A 7 1.90 -5.78 0.01
CA PHE A 7 1.62 -4.54 0.75
C PHE A 7 0.14 -4.17 0.71
N SER A 8 -0.51 -4.19 -0.46
CA SER A 8 -1.97 -3.96 -0.59
C SER A 8 -2.78 -4.91 0.30
N ASP A 9 -2.40 -6.19 0.39
CA ASP A 9 -3.10 -7.16 1.23
C ASP A 9 -2.97 -6.84 2.72
N ILE A 10 -1.81 -6.36 3.17
CA ILE A 10 -1.61 -5.89 4.55
C ILE A 10 -2.43 -4.63 4.82
N VAL A 11 -2.42 -3.66 3.91
CA VAL A 11 -3.20 -2.43 4.05
C VAL A 11 -4.69 -2.75 4.09
N ARG A 12 -5.15 -3.67 3.23
CA ARG A 12 -6.53 -4.17 3.27
C ARG A 12 -6.82 -4.81 4.63
N LEU A 13 -5.96 -5.67 5.17
CA LEU A 13 -6.19 -6.28 6.48
C LEU A 13 -6.28 -5.25 7.63
N LEU A 14 -5.46 -4.20 7.60
CA LEU A 14 -5.34 -3.24 8.69
C LEU A 14 -6.34 -2.08 8.62
N LEU A 15 -6.65 -1.61 7.42
CA LEU A 15 -7.41 -0.39 7.19
C LEU A 15 -8.79 -0.63 6.59
N TYR A 16 -9.02 -1.76 5.89
CA TYR A 16 -10.31 -2.03 5.29
C TYR A 16 -11.33 -2.39 6.37
N ASP A 17 -12.23 -1.46 6.66
CA ASP A 17 -13.40 -1.71 7.48
C ASP A 17 -14.61 -1.91 6.57
N LYS A 18 -15.10 -3.16 6.48
CA LYS A 18 -16.32 -3.48 5.72
C LYS A 18 -17.59 -2.82 6.28
N ASN A 19 -17.53 -2.29 7.51
CA ASN A 19 -18.66 -1.73 8.26
C ASN A 19 -18.44 -0.25 8.66
N GLY A 20 -17.29 0.35 8.32
CA GLY A 20 -16.87 1.69 8.73
C GLY A 20 -16.43 2.54 7.55
N THR A 21 -16.58 3.86 7.71
CA THR A 21 -16.26 4.97 6.79
C THR A 21 -15.72 4.55 5.40
N ASP A 22 -16.51 4.81 4.35
CA ASP A 22 -16.22 4.60 2.90
C ASP A 22 -14.88 5.18 2.39
N ASP A 23 -14.15 5.88 3.25
CA ASP A 23 -12.87 6.53 2.99
C ASP A 23 -11.75 5.52 2.67
N VAL A 24 -11.81 4.29 3.21
CA VAL A 24 -10.84 3.23 2.90
C VAL A 24 -11.47 2.18 2.00
N ASN A 25 -11.48 2.46 0.70
CA ASN A 25 -11.93 1.55 -0.34
C ASN A 25 -10.75 1.02 -1.18
N GLU A 26 -11.04 0.12 -2.12
CA GLU A 26 -10.04 -0.50 -3.00
C GLU A 26 -9.21 0.53 -3.79
N ALA A 27 -9.82 1.64 -4.23
CA ALA A 27 -9.10 2.67 -4.96
C ALA A 27 -8.08 3.40 -4.06
N TYR A 28 -8.45 3.67 -2.81
CA TYR A 28 -7.54 4.25 -1.82
C TYR A 28 -6.37 3.31 -1.49
N ILE A 29 -6.63 2.00 -1.37
CA ILE A 29 -5.58 1.00 -1.14
C ILE A 29 -4.61 0.95 -2.32
N GLU A 30 -5.10 0.94 -3.56
CA GLU A 30 -4.23 0.95 -4.75
C GLU A 30 -3.41 2.24 -4.87
N GLU A 31 -3.99 3.39 -4.50
CA GLU A 31 -3.29 4.67 -4.46
C GLU A 31 -2.14 4.64 -3.44
N LEU A 32 -2.40 4.19 -2.21
CA LEU A 32 -1.37 4.04 -1.18
C LEU A 32 -0.26 3.09 -1.63
N SER A 33 -0.62 1.92 -2.15
CA SER A 33 0.35 0.92 -2.59
C SER A 33 1.19 1.40 -3.77
N SER A 34 0.60 2.15 -4.71
CA SER A 34 1.34 2.77 -5.81
C SER A 34 2.24 3.91 -5.35
N ALA A 35 1.83 4.68 -4.34
CA ALA A 35 2.64 5.77 -3.79
C ALA A 35 3.89 5.27 -3.04
N MET A 36 3.84 4.04 -2.49
CA MET A 36 4.96 3.43 -1.78
C MET A 36 6.00 2.75 -2.70
N ASP A 37 5.60 2.34 -3.91
CA ASP A 37 6.47 1.79 -4.97
C ASP A 37 7.11 2.95 -5.76
N LEU A 38 8.06 3.62 -5.12
CA LEU A 38 8.60 4.92 -5.55
C LEU A 38 9.38 4.80 -6.87
N ASP A 39 10.11 3.71 -7.04
CA ASP A 39 10.86 3.43 -8.28
C ASP A 39 10.03 2.70 -9.35
N ARG A 40 8.81 2.27 -9.00
CA ARG A 40 7.84 1.59 -9.87
C ARG A 40 8.30 0.21 -10.36
N ASN A 41 9.08 -0.49 -9.56
CA ASN A 41 9.55 -1.84 -9.87
C ASN A 41 8.55 -2.95 -9.42
N GLY A 42 7.43 -2.58 -8.79
CA GLY A 42 6.40 -3.50 -8.29
C GLY A 42 6.73 -4.12 -6.94
N ARG A 43 7.75 -3.60 -6.25
CA ARG A 43 8.21 -4.01 -4.92
C ARG A 43 8.43 -2.77 -4.08
N ILE A 44 8.34 -2.96 -2.78
CA ILE A 44 8.62 -1.93 -1.79
C ILE A 44 9.79 -2.44 -0.96
N ASP A 45 10.91 -1.74 -1.01
CA ASP A 45 12.08 -2.00 -0.18
C ASP A 45 12.12 -1.12 1.09
N VAL A 46 13.14 -1.30 1.92
CA VAL A 46 13.28 -0.57 3.20
C VAL A 46 13.53 0.92 3.00
N ASN A 47 14.23 1.30 1.92
CA ASN A 47 14.51 2.69 1.62
C ASN A 47 13.24 3.40 1.16
N GLU A 48 12.47 2.75 0.29
CA GLU A 48 11.15 3.23 -0.14
C GLU A 48 10.18 3.33 1.05
N PHE A 49 10.16 2.32 1.92
CA PHE A 49 9.34 2.34 3.14
C PHE A 49 9.67 3.49 4.08
N LEU A 50 10.96 3.84 4.20
CA LEU A 50 11.41 4.94 5.05
C LEU A 50 11.37 6.30 4.35
N GLY A 51 10.96 6.37 3.07
CA GLY A 51 11.00 7.60 2.27
C GLY A 51 12.42 8.11 2.03
N LYS A 52 13.42 7.24 2.10
CA LYS A 52 14.84 7.53 1.90
C LYS A 52 15.24 7.08 0.51
N ILE A 53 14.70 7.73 -0.52
CA ILE A 53 15.11 7.49 -1.92
C ILE A 53 16.58 7.90 -2.09
#